data_AF-A0A2V2EAZ5-F1
#
_entry.id   AF-A0A2V2EAZ5-F1
#
_cell.length_a   1.000
_cell.length_b   1.000
_cell.length_c   1.000
_cell.angle_alpha   90.00
_cell.angle_beta   90.00
_cell.angle_gamma   90.00
#
_symmetry.space_group_name_H-M   'P 1'
#
loop_
_entity.id
_entity.type
_entity.pdbx_description
1 polymer ?
#
loop_
_entity_poly.entity_id
_entity_poly.type
_entity_poly.pdbx_seq_one_letter_code
_entity_poly.pdbx_strand_id
1 'polypeptide(L)'
;MPRNLFQRMVFAFLTVVVTVHAYVFYSLYVINGNVLMQLTGTQSVLSAINCQGGVYMFGTYLPIWAVIIIELCIAFTLEMVMGSPCSFKLACRIFDPRKDHPMMFETAIICATVGLMCPAMSFIASFLYYPYYSGFSFITLMAIWLKLVCFNFPFAFFTQLFFIQPLIRKIFKFLFFKDIAKREQDQKMKDNNYHGEEESIETFVQI
;
A
#
# COMPACT_ATOMS: atom_id res chain seq x y z
N MET A 1 9.95 7.16 -11.09
CA MET A 1 9.61 7.54 -9.70
C MET A 1 8.94 8.91 -9.64
N PRO A 2 7.92 9.11 -8.79
CA PRO A 2 7.31 10.41 -8.53
C PRO A 2 8.33 11.40 -7.94
N ARG A 3 8.52 12.56 -8.61
CA ARG A 3 9.49 13.58 -8.18
C ARG A 3 8.89 14.62 -7.23
N ASN A 4 7.60 14.88 -7.31
CA ASN A 4 6.92 15.89 -6.48
C ASN A 4 6.21 15.25 -5.29
N LEU A 5 6.17 15.94 -4.15
CA LEU A 5 5.42 15.54 -2.96
C LEU A 5 3.95 15.22 -3.30
N PHE A 6 3.33 16.02 -4.18
CA PHE A 6 1.98 15.78 -4.67
C PHE A 6 1.83 14.45 -5.42
N GLN A 7 2.76 14.12 -6.33
CA GLN A 7 2.73 12.87 -7.08
C GLN A 7 2.92 11.66 -6.15
N ARG A 8 3.76 11.79 -5.12
CA ARG A 8 3.95 10.77 -4.08
C ARG A 8 2.68 10.57 -3.25
N MET A 9 2.02 11.66 -2.84
CA MET A 9 0.77 11.58 -2.09
C MET A 9 -0.36 10.93 -2.91
N VAL A 10 -0.53 11.32 -4.17
CA VAL A 10 -1.55 10.71 -5.05
C VAL A 10 -1.28 9.23 -5.27
N PHE A 11 -0.02 8.85 -5.46
CA PHE A 11 0.39 7.45 -5.63
C PHE A 11 0.11 6.62 -4.37
N ALA A 12 0.49 7.14 -3.20
CA ALA A 12 0.24 6.51 -1.91
C ALA A 12 -1.27 6.37 -1.67
N PHE A 13 -2.05 7.42 -1.92
CA PHE A 13 -3.51 7.42 -1.81
C PHE A 13 -4.15 6.34 -2.69
N LEU A 14 -3.80 6.29 -3.99
CA LEU A 14 -4.34 5.29 -4.90
C LEU A 14 -3.99 3.86 -4.47
N THR A 15 -2.77 3.66 -3.99
CA THR A 15 -2.32 2.36 -3.48
C THR A 15 -3.13 1.96 -2.26
N VAL A 16 -3.28 2.85 -1.27
CA VAL A 16 -4.06 2.61 -0.05
C VAL A 16 -5.52 2.29 -0.37
N VAL A 17 -6.15 3.03 -1.29
CA VAL A 17 -7.52 2.75 -1.73
C VAL A 17 -7.63 1.33 -2.26
N VAL A 18 -6.76 0.91 -3.19
CA VAL A 18 -6.83 -0.42 -3.78
C VAL A 18 -6.54 -1.51 -2.73
N THR A 19 -5.52 -1.33 -1.89
CA THR A 19 -5.13 -2.33 -0.90
C THR A 19 -6.17 -2.50 0.21
N VAL A 20 -6.79 -1.41 0.67
CA VAL A 20 -7.85 -1.47 1.70
C VAL A 20 -9.09 -2.18 1.15
N HIS A 21 -9.52 -1.88 -0.08
CA HIS A 21 -10.67 -2.57 -0.67
C HIS A 21 -10.38 -4.06 -0.89
N ALA A 22 -9.20 -4.40 -1.39
CA ALA A 22 -8.79 -5.80 -1.54
C ALA A 22 -8.73 -6.53 -0.19
N TYR A 23 -8.24 -5.85 0.84
CA TYR A 23 -8.16 -6.39 2.20
C TYR A 23 -9.53 -6.62 2.82
N VAL A 24 -10.44 -5.63 2.75
CA VAL A 24 -11.81 -5.77 3.27
C VAL A 24 -12.53 -6.91 2.55
N PHE A 25 -12.39 -7.00 1.23
CA PHE A 25 -12.96 -8.11 0.46
C PHE A 25 -12.38 -9.46 0.91
N TYR A 26 -11.06 -9.56 1.03
CA TYR A 26 -10.39 -10.78 1.52
C TYR A 26 -10.86 -11.17 2.93
N SER A 27 -10.91 -10.23 3.85
CA SER A 27 -11.33 -10.47 5.24
C SER A 27 -12.79 -10.93 5.31
N LEU A 28 -13.70 -10.27 4.58
CA LEU A 28 -15.13 -10.58 4.63
C LEU A 28 -15.49 -11.85 3.86
N TYR A 29 -14.95 -12.04 2.66
CA TYR A 29 -15.32 -13.17 1.80
C TYR A 29 -14.49 -14.42 2.06
N VAL A 30 -13.18 -14.27 2.26
CA VAL A 30 -12.27 -15.42 2.34
C VAL A 30 -12.10 -15.89 3.78
N ILE A 31 -11.84 -14.98 4.72
CA ILE A 31 -11.59 -15.34 6.12
C ILE A 31 -12.90 -15.59 6.87
N ASN A 32 -13.83 -14.64 6.82
CA ASN A 32 -15.05 -14.69 7.62
C ASN A 32 -16.28 -15.19 6.83
N GLY A 33 -16.19 -15.34 5.51
CA GLY A 33 -17.36 -15.59 4.66
C GLY A 33 -18.13 -16.85 5.05
N ASN A 34 -17.42 -17.97 5.27
CA ASN A 34 -18.04 -19.22 5.69
C ASN A 34 -18.71 -19.11 7.07
N VAL A 35 -18.06 -18.44 8.02
CA VAL A 35 -18.61 -18.25 9.37
C VAL A 35 -19.86 -17.39 9.33
N LEU A 36 -19.83 -16.28 8.60
CA LEU A 36 -20.97 -15.38 8.43
C LEU A 36 -22.16 -16.12 7.81
N MET A 37 -21.95 -16.84 6.71
CA MET A 37 -23.00 -17.60 6.03
C MET A 37 -23.59 -18.72 6.90
N GLN A 38 -22.78 -19.39 7.72
CA GLN A 38 -23.26 -20.44 8.62
C GLN A 38 -24.08 -19.89 9.79
N LEU A 39 -23.69 -18.73 10.34
CA LEU A 39 -24.40 -18.10 11.46
C LEU A 39 -25.74 -17.49 11.05
N THR A 40 -25.86 -16.99 9.82
CA THR A 40 -27.08 -16.34 9.31
C THR A 40 -27.94 -17.26 8.42
N GLY A 41 -27.43 -18.43 8.03
CA GLY A 41 -28.14 -19.37 7.15
C GLY A 41 -28.29 -18.89 5.70
N THR A 42 -27.47 -17.95 5.25
CA THR A 42 -27.57 -17.31 3.92
C THR A 42 -26.49 -17.79 2.96
N GLN A 43 -26.79 -17.85 1.65
CA GLN A 43 -25.82 -18.26 0.62
C GLN A 43 -24.88 -17.16 0.12
N SER A 44 -25.04 -15.92 0.60
CA SER A 44 -24.18 -14.80 0.21
C SER A 44 -23.65 -14.07 1.44
N VAL A 45 -22.37 -13.68 1.37
CA VAL A 45 -21.68 -12.92 2.42
C VAL A 45 -22.33 -11.55 2.63
N LEU A 46 -22.78 -10.91 1.54
CA LEU A 46 -23.40 -9.59 1.61
C LEU A 46 -24.77 -9.64 2.31
N SER A 47 -25.57 -10.67 2.05
CA SER A 47 -26.83 -10.88 2.78
C SER A 47 -26.58 -11.29 4.23
N ALA A 48 -25.55 -12.09 4.50
CA ALA A 48 -25.15 -12.44 5.87
C ALA A 48 -24.82 -11.20 6.70
N ILE A 49 -23.99 -10.30 6.15
CA ILE A 49 -23.62 -9.05 6.82
C ILE A 49 -24.83 -8.15 7.02
N ASN A 50 -25.73 -8.07 6.04
CA ASN A 50 -26.96 -7.29 6.16
C ASN A 50 -27.90 -7.86 7.25
N CYS A 51 -28.00 -9.19 7.36
CA CYS A 51 -28.75 -9.85 8.43
C CYS A 51 -28.14 -9.64 9.82
N GLN A 52 -26.80 -9.56 9.91
CA GLN A 52 -26.08 -9.32 11.16
C GLN A 52 -26.08 -7.83 11.57
N GLY A 53 -26.54 -6.92 10.70
CA GLY A 53 -26.55 -5.48 10.95
C GLY A 53 -25.21 -4.77 10.69
N GLY A 54 -24.25 -5.45 10.05
CA GLY A 54 -22.94 -4.90 9.70
C GLY A 54 -21.77 -5.67 10.29
N VAL A 55 -20.61 -5.02 10.30
CA VAL A 55 -19.38 -5.56 10.89
C VAL A 55 -19.20 -4.94 12.27
N TYR A 56 -18.85 -5.77 13.24
CA TYR A 56 -18.61 -5.32 14.61
C TYR A 56 -17.34 -4.47 14.68
N MET A 57 -17.46 -3.18 15.05
CA MET A 57 -16.34 -2.26 15.21
C MET A 57 -16.66 -1.29 16.35
N PHE A 58 -15.66 -0.99 17.20
CA PHE A 58 -15.83 -0.08 18.35
C PHE A 58 -17.00 -0.42 19.27
N GLY A 59 -17.31 -1.71 19.47
CA GLY A 59 -18.41 -2.09 20.36
C GLY A 59 -19.80 -2.09 19.71
N THR A 60 -19.92 -1.67 18.45
CA THR A 60 -21.22 -1.54 17.73
C THR A 60 -21.15 -2.20 16.36
N TYR A 61 -22.30 -2.48 15.75
CA TYR A 61 -22.35 -2.95 14.36
C TYR A 61 -22.43 -1.75 13.42
N LEU A 62 -21.46 -1.65 12.51
CA LEU A 62 -21.38 -0.58 11.51
C LEU A 62 -21.57 -1.15 10.10
N PRO A 63 -22.18 -0.39 9.18
CA PRO A 63 -22.28 -0.81 7.79
C PRO A 63 -20.89 -0.90 7.15
N ILE A 64 -20.73 -1.79 6.16
CA ILE A 64 -19.46 -2.08 5.48
C ILE A 64 -18.81 -0.79 4.95
N TRP A 65 -19.59 0.13 4.40
CA TRP A 65 -19.09 1.40 3.88
C TRP A 65 -18.43 2.28 4.95
N ALA A 66 -18.98 2.33 6.18
CA ALA A 66 -18.38 3.09 7.26
C ALA A 66 -17.05 2.48 7.70
N VAL A 67 -16.99 1.15 7.78
CA VAL A 67 -15.77 0.40 8.12
C VAL A 67 -14.67 0.65 7.11
N ILE A 68 -14.98 0.60 5.81
CA ILE A 68 -14.01 0.89 4.73
C ILE A 68 -13.45 2.30 4.90
N ILE A 69 -14.29 3.30 5.17
CA ILE A 69 -13.83 4.70 5.33
C ILE A 69 -12.91 4.83 6.55
N ILE A 70 -13.28 4.22 7.69
CA ILE A 70 -12.46 4.26 8.91
C ILE A 70 -11.10 3.60 8.68
N GLU A 71 -11.09 2.39 8.11
CA GLU A 71 -9.85 1.67 7.79
C GLU A 71 -9.00 2.42 6.76
N LEU A 72 -9.63 3.05 5.76
CA LEU A 72 -8.94 3.89 4.77
C LEU A 72 -8.26 5.08 5.43
N CYS A 73 -8.95 5.80 6.31
CA CYS A 73 -8.38 6.95 7.03
C CYS A 73 -7.19 6.55 7.90
N ILE A 74 -7.31 5.44 8.65
CA ILE A 74 -6.23 4.93 9.50
C ILE A 74 -5.04 4.45 8.65
N ALA A 75 -5.30 3.65 7.61
CA ALA A 75 -4.27 3.13 6.72
C ALA A 75 -3.52 4.25 6.00
N PHE A 76 -4.24 5.26 5.51
CA PHE A 76 -3.63 6.41 4.86
C PHE A 76 -2.78 7.23 5.82
N THR A 77 -3.25 7.44 7.05
CA THR A 77 -2.47 8.13 8.09
C THR A 77 -1.18 7.35 8.41
N LEU A 78 -1.27 6.03 8.58
CA LEU A 78 -0.11 5.17 8.79
C LEU A 78 0.85 5.18 7.59
N GLU A 79 0.34 5.19 6.35
CA GLU A 79 1.16 5.28 5.13
C GLU A 79 1.94 6.58 5.09
N MET A 80 1.31 7.70 5.44
CA MET A 80 1.98 8.99 5.49
C MET A 80 3.06 9.04 6.58
N VAL A 81 2.80 8.43 7.75
CA VAL A 81 3.71 8.45 8.91
C VAL A 81 4.84 7.41 8.80
N MET A 82 4.57 6.20 8.33
CA MET A 82 5.54 5.10 8.27
C MET A 82 6.06 4.86 6.85
N GLY A 83 5.17 4.90 5.86
CA GLY A 83 5.49 4.62 4.45
C GLY A 83 6.42 5.65 3.82
N SER A 84 6.38 6.92 4.25
CA SER A 84 7.24 7.98 3.68
C SER A 84 8.61 8.14 4.37
N PRO A 85 8.73 8.25 5.72
CA PRO A 85 10.02 8.46 6.38
C PRO A 85 10.70 7.18 6.89
N CYS A 86 9.95 6.18 7.39
CA CYS A 86 10.56 4.97 7.98
C CYS A 86 11.06 3.99 6.92
N SER A 87 10.32 3.82 5.82
CA SER A 87 10.71 2.93 4.72
C SER A 87 12.04 3.33 4.07
N PHE A 88 12.21 4.62 3.77
CA PHE A 88 13.43 5.20 3.22
C PHE A 88 14.60 5.04 4.20
N LYS A 89 14.37 5.32 5.49
CA LYS A 89 15.41 5.21 6.52
C LYS A 89 15.84 3.77 6.76
N LEU A 90 14.93 2.80 6.66
CA LEU A 90 15.26 1.38 6.81
C LEU A 90 15.97 0.83 5.56
N ALA A 91 15.51 1.19 4.37
CA ALA A 91 16.09 0.72 3.12
C ALA A 91 17.50 1.25 2.88
N CYS A 92 17.76 2.53 3.17
CA CYS A 92 19.12 3.09 3.13
C CYS A 92 20.06 2.47 4.19
N ARG A 93 19.52 1.76 5.19
CA ARG A 93 20.31 1.08 6.23
C ARG A 93 20.68 -0.36 5.85
N ILE A 94 19.89 -0.99 4.97
CA ILE A 94 20.04 -2.38 4.57
C ILE A 94 20.69 -2.50 3.18
N PHE A 95 20.45 -1.54 2.29
CA PHE A 95 20.97 -1.54 0.92
C PHE A 95 21.69 -0.24 0.60
N ASP A 96 22.78 -0.37 -0.16
CA ASP A 96 23.60 0.76 -0.61
C ASP A 96 23.08 1.21 -1.99
N PRO A 97 22.40 2.37 -2.09
CA PRO A 97 21.71 2.80 -3.33
C PRO A 97 22.65 3.05 -4.52
N ARG A 98 23.97 2.95 -4.31
CA ARG A 98 25.00 3.12 -5.34
C ARG A 98 25.49 1.82 -5.98
N LYS A 99 25.20 0.65 -5.40
CA LYS A 99 25.75 -0.64 -5.86
C LYS A 99 24.71 -1.60 -6.43
N ASP A 100 23.45 -1.49 -6.00
CA ASP A 100 22.39 -2.45 -6.37
C ASP A 100 21.47 -1.94 -7.47
N HIS A 101 20.97 -2.86 -8.31
CA HIS A 101 20.06 -2.54 -9.41
C HIS A 101 18.78 -1.87 -8.86
N PRO A 102 18.29 -0.76 -9.44
CA PRO A 102 17.21 0.06 -8.88
C PRO A 102 15.91 -0.70 -8.61
N MET A 103 15.66 -1.79 -9.36
CA MET A 103 14.52 -2.67 -9.18
C MET A 103 14.57 -3.51 -7.88
N MET A 104 15.77 -3.94 -7.46
CA MET A 104 15.96 -4.71 -6.22
C MET A 104 15.77 -3.81 -5.00
N PHE A 105 16.30 -2.58 -5.08
CA PHE A 105 16.17 -1.57 -4.02
C PHE A 105 14.71 -1.17 -3.78
N GLU A 106 13.94 -0.93 -4.86
CA GLU A 106 12.50 -0.63 -4.75
C GLU A 106 11.72 -1.79 -4.13
N THR A 107 12.00 -3.03 -4.51
CA THR A 107 11.32 -4.21 -3.97
C THR A 107 11.64 -4.39 -2.48
N ALA A 108 12.89 -4.18 -2.08
CA ALA A 108 13.32 -4.26 -0.67
C ALA A 108 12.63 -3.20 0.22
N ILE A 109 12.52 -1.96 -0.26
CA ILE A 109 11.76 -0.89 0.41
C ILE A 109 10.32 -1.34 0.67
N ILE A 110 9.68 -1.91 -0.35
CA ILE A 110 8.28 -2.31 -0.27
C ILE A 110 8.11 -3.47 0.71
N CYS A 111 8.96 -4.49 0.63
CA CYS A 111 8.94 -5.62 1.56
C CYS A 111 9.13 -5.14 3.02
N ALA A 112 10.07 -4.23 3.26
CA ALA A 112 10.28 -3.62 4.56
C ALA A 112 9.06 -2.80 5.02
N THR A 113 8.43 -2.07 4.10
CA THR A 113 7.25 -1.24 4.39
C THR A 113 6.05 -2.10 4.77
N VAL A 114 5.74 -3.13 3.98
CA VAL A 114 4.66 -4.09 4.29
C VAL A 114 4.95 -4.83 5.60
N GLY A 115 6.21 -5.21 5.82
CA GLY A 115 6.69 -5.83 7.06
C GLY A 115 6.50 -4.98 8.31
N LEU A 116 6.55 -3.66 8.22
CA LEU A 116 6.37 -2.76 9.35
C LEU A 116 4.93 -2.25 9.48
N MET A 117 4.29 -1.93 8.35
CA MET A 117 2.94 -1.37 8.33
C MET A 117 1.87 -2.42 8.62
N CYS A 118 2.03 -3.67 8.17
CA CYS A 118 1.03 -4.70 8.42
C CYS A 118 0.91 -5.05 9.92
N PRO A 119 2.00 -5.19 10.70
CA PRO A 119 1.93 -5.33 12.15
C PRO A 119 1.31 -4.12 12.84
N ALA A 120 1.65 -2.89 12.41
CA ALA A 120 1.12 -1.66 12.99
C ALA A 120 -0.39 -1.49 12.72
N MET A 121 -0.83 -1.70 11.47
CA MET A 121 -2.24 -1.63 11.11
C MET A 121 -3.05 -2.75 11.78
N SER A 122 -2.53 -3.98 11.80
CA SER A 122 -3.18 -5.10 12.48
C SER A 122 -3.29 -4.88 13.99
N PHE A 123 -2.36 -4.13 14.59
CA PHE A 123 -2.43 -3.75 16.00
C PHE A 123 -3.51 -2.72 16.27
N ILE A 124 -3.67 -1.74 15.39
CA ILE A 124 -4.80 -0.80 15.48
C ILE A 124 -6.12 -1.57 15.27
N ALA A 125 -6.18 -2.44 14.27
CA ALA A 125 -7.35 -3.26 13.99
C ALA A 125 -7.71 -4.18 15.17
N SER A 126 -6.74 -4.80 15.85
CA SER A 126 -7.04 -5.65 17.03
C SER A 126 -7.70 -4.85 18.16
N PHE A 127 -7.42 -3.55 18.28
CA PHE A 127 -8.09 -2.66 19.22
C PHE A 127 -9.49 -2.25 18.74
N LEU A 128 -9.68 -1.97 17.45
CA LEU A 128 -10.97 -1.58 16.88
C LEU A 128 -11.99 -2.73 16.86
N TYR A 129 -11.53 -3.94 16.56
CA TYR A 129 -12.34 -5.16 16.47
C TYR A 129 -12.38 -5.95 17.79
N TYR A 130 -11.85 -5.39 18.88
CA TYR A 130 -11.81 -6.09 20.15
C TYR A 130 -13.25 -6.37 20.67
N PRO A 131 -13.57 -7.60 21.12
CA PRO A 131 -14.88 -7.94 21.65
C PRO A 131 -15.10 -7.35 23.05
N TYR A 132 -15.41 -6.05 23.13
CA TYR A 132 -15.60 -5.29 24.37
C TYR A 132 -16.72 -5.84 25.27
N TYR A 133 -17.66 -6.63 24.72
CA TYR A 133 -18.70 -7.31 25.49
C TYR A 133 -18.20 -8.44 26.40
N SER A 134 -16.97 -8.93 26.21
CA SER A 134 -16.40 -10.08 26.94
C SER A 134 -15.40 -9.70 28.04
N GLY A 135 -15.22 -8.40 28.31
CA GLY A 135 -14.21 -7.86 29.23
C GLY A 135 -12.84 -7.65 28.57
N PHE A 136 -12.07 -6.69 29.08
CA PHE A 136 -10.76 -6.34 28.52
C PHE A 136 -9.67 -7.26 29.07
N SER A 137 -9.02 -8.03 28.18
CA SER A 137 -7.92 -8.93 28.50
C SER A 137 -6.77 -8.67 27.54
N PHE A 138 -5.62 -8.28 28.10
CA PHE A 138 -4.41 -8.00 27.32
C PHE A 138 -3.95 -9.20 26.48
N ILE A 139 -4.09 -10.41 27.03
CA ILE A 139 -3.74 -11.67 26.34
C ILE A 139 -4.62 -11.88 25.10
N THR A 140 -5.93 -11.64 25.22
CA THR A 140 -6.87 -11.75 24.09
C THR A 140 -6.55 -10.73 23.00
N LEU A 141 -6.22 -9.50 23.38
CA LEU A 141 -5.81 -8.46 22.41
C LEU A 141 -4.55 -8.88 21.65
N MET A 142 -3.55 -9.41 22.36
CA MET A 142 -2.30 -9.89 21.74
C MET A 142 -2.53 -11.12 20.85
N ALA A 143 -3.44 -12.01 21.23
CA ALA A 143 -3.84 -13.16 20.42
C ALA A 143 -4.57 -12.73 19.13
N ILE A 144 -5.52 -11.78 19.23
CA ILE A 144 -6.22 -11.22 18.06
C ILE A 144 -5.23 -10.49 17.15
N TRP A 145 -4.32 -9.70 17.72
CA TRP A 145 -3.26 -9.04 16.97
C TRP A 145 -2.39 -10.04 16.20
N LEU A 146 -1.84 -11.05 16.89
CA LEU A 146 -0.98 -12.05 16.25
C LEU A 146 -1.75 -12.82 15.17
N LYS A 147 -3.02 -13.17 15.44
CA LYS A 147 -3.91 -13.79 14.45
C LYS A 147 -4.03 -12.90 13.21
N LEU A 148 -4.39 -11.62 13.39
CA LEU A 148 -4.52 -10.66 12.29
C LEU A 148 -3.21 -10.53 11.51
N VAL A 149 -2.07 -10.42 12.19
CA VAL A 149 -0.76 -10.37 11.52
C VAL A 149 -0.53 -11.65 10.69
N CYS A 150 -0.74 -12.83 11.26
CA CYS A 150 -0.50 -14.09 10.55
C CYS A 150 -1.42 -14.30 9.33
N PHE A 151 -2.66 -13.83 9.36
CA PHE A 151 -3.57 -13.93 8.21
C PHE A 151 -3.34 -12.81 7.18
N ASN A 152 -3.10 -11.59 7.64
CA ASN A 152 -3.04 -10.41 6.78
C ASN A 152 -1.68 -10.22 6.13
N PHE A 153 -0.60 -10.53 6.87
CA PHE A 153 0.77 -10.33 6.41
C PHE A 153 1.10 -11.10 5.12
N PRO A 154 0.90 -12.44 5.03
CA PRO A 154 1.24 -13.16 3.81
C PRO A 154 0.39 -12.68 2.62
N PHE A 155 -0.90 -12.48 2.82
CA PHE A 155 -1.79 -11.98 1.76
C PHE A 155 -1.37 -10.60 1.26
N ALA A 156 -1.11 -9.66 2.17
CA ALA A 156 -0.65 -8.31 1.84
C ALA A 156 0.71 -8.36 1.14
N PHE A 157 1.66 -9.16 1.64
CA PHE A 157 3.00 -9.28 1.06
C PHE A 157 2.96 -9.78 -0.39
N PHE A 158 2.28 -10.89 -0.65
CA PHE A 158 2.20 -11.46 -2.00
C PHE A 158 1.39 -10.59 -2.95
N THR A 159 0.27 -10.05 -2.49
CA THR A 159 -0.57 -9.17 -3.32
C THR A 159 0.15 -7.87 -3.64
N GLN A 160 0.88 -7.29 -2.68
CA GLN A 160 1.68 -6.10 -2.90
C GLN A 160 2.78 -6.35 -3.94
N LEU A 161 3.51 -7.47 -3.81
CA LEU A 161 4.66 -7.78 -4.66
C LEU A 161 4.25 -8.13 -6.10
N PHE A 162 3.25 -9.00 -6.28
CA PHE A 162 2.91 -9.54 -7.59
C PHE A 162 1.83 -8.76 -8.34
N PHE A 163 0.92 -8.08 -7.64
CA PHE A 163 -0.24 -7.43 -8.28
C PHE A 163 -0.19 -5.91 -8.17
N ILE A 164 -0.09 -5.38 -6.94
CA ILE A 164 -0.18 -3.93 -6.70
C ILE A 164 1.01 -3.23 -7.36
N GLN A 165 2.24 -3.74 -7.23
CA GLN A 165 3.43 -3.15 -7.84
C GLN A 165 3.30 -2.95 -9.36
N PRO A 166 3.04 -3.98 -10.20
CA PRO A 166 2.90 -3.78 -11.64
C PRO A 166 1.67 -2.94 -12.01
N LEU A 167 0.57 -3.06 -11.28
CA LEU A 167 -0.65 -2.28 -11.51
C LEU A 167 -0.41 -0.79 -11.28
N ILE A 168 0.20 -0.45 -10.15
CA ILE A 168 0.48 0.93 -9.79
C ILE A 168 1.54 1.55 -10.72
N ARG A 169 2.54 0.78 -11.16
CA ARG A 169 3.48 1.22 -12.22
C ARG A 169 2.75 1.53 -13.53
N LYS A 170 1.79 0.70 -13.94
CA LYS A 170 0.96 0.95 -15.13
C LYS A 170 0.10 2.20 -14.96
N ILE A 171 -0.59 2.36 -13.83
CA ILE A 171 -1.43 3.54 -13.55
C ILE A 171 -0.58 4.81 -13.53
N PHE A 172 0.58 4.79 -12.87
CA PHE A 172 1.47 5.96 -12.83
C PHE A 172 1.98 6.32 -14.22
N LYS A 173 2.39 5.33 -15.03
CA LYS A 173 2.81 5.55 -16.41
C LYS A 173 1.67 6.12 -17.26
N PHE A 174 0.44 5.68 -17.04
CA PHE A 174 -0.74 6.19 -17.72
C PHE A 174 -1.08 7.63 -17.30
N LEU A 175 -1.11 7.91 -16.00
CA LEU A 175 -1.48 9.21 -15.44
C LEU A 175 -0.45 10.29 -15.76
N PHE A 176 0.84 9.95 -15.77
CA PHE A 176 1.95 10.87 -16.07
C PHE A 176 2.58 10.64 -17.44
N PHE A 177 1.88 9.98 -18.36
CA PHE A 177 2.42 9.68 -19.70
C PHE A 177 2.87 10.95 -20.43
N LYS A 178 2.06 12.02 -20.37
CA LYS A 178 2.38 13.33 -20.97
C LYS A 178 3.61 13.99 -20.32
N ASP A 179 3.75 13.87 -19.01
CA ASP A 179 4.89 14.41 -18.27
C ASP A 179 6.19 13.65 -18.57
N ILE A 180 6.10 12.34 -18.86
CA ILE A 180 7.25 11.51 -19.24
C ILE A 180 7.66 11.81 -20.69
N ALA A 181 6.69 11.89 -21.62
CA ALA A 181 6.95 12.19 -23.02
C ALA A 181 7.60 13.58 -23.21
N LYS A 182 7.14 14.58 -22.44
CA LYS A 182 7.73 15.92 -22.47
C LYS A 182 9.19 15.93 -21.95
N ARG A 183 9.52 15.06 -20.99
CA ARG A 183 10.89 14.91 -20.47
C ARG A 183 11.81 14.15 -21.41
N GLU A 184 11.33 13.11 -22.08
CA GLU A 184 12.12 12.44 -23.12
C GLU A 184 12.47 13.41 -24.24
N GLN A 185 11.58 14.34 -24.57
CA GLN A 185 11.86 15.42 -25.51
C GLN A 185 12.87 16.43 -24.96
N ASP A 186 12.69 16.95 -23.73
CA ASP A 186 13.64 17.89 -23.11
C ASP A 186 15.04 17.27 -22.91
N GLN A 187 15.12 15.97 -22.63
CA GLN A 187 16.38 15.26 -22.41
C GLN A 187 17.09 14.97 -23.74
N LYS A 188 16.35 14.58 -24.79
CA LYS A 188 16.89 14.52 -26.16
C LYS A 188 17.35 15.88 -26.67
N MET A 189 16.64 16.96 -26.29
CA MET A 189 17.03 18.32 -26.66
C MET A 189 18.32 18.75 -25.97
N LYS A 190 18.54 18.34 -24.71
CA LYS A 190 19.79 18.60 -23.97
C LYS A 190 20.97 17.76 -24.47
N ASP A 191 20.78 16.47 -24.75
CA ASP A 191 21.82 15.61 -25.32
C ASP A 191 22.26 16.09 -26.71
N ASN A 192 21.30 16.47 -27.57
CA ASN A 192 21.64 17.03 -28.88
C ASN A 192 22.40 18.36 -28.78
N ASN A 193 22.10 19.18 -27.76
CA ASN A 193 22.81 20.45 -27.57
C ASN A 193 24.24 20.24 -27.03
N TYR A 194 24.44 19.24 -26.17
CA TYR A 194 25.77 18.86 -25.65
C TYR A 194 26.67 18.26 -26.74
N HIS A 195 26.14 17.36 -27.58
CA HIS A 195 26.91 16.83 -28.69
C HIS A 195 27.20 17.88 -29.78
N GLY A 196 26.28 18.81 -30.03
CA GLY A 196 26.53 19.93 -30.93
C GLY A 196 27.60 20.91 -30.43
N GLU A 197 27.70 21.11 -29.11
CA GLU A 197 28.78 21.89 -28.48
C GLU A 197 30.12 21.15 -28.50
N GLU A 198 30.17 19.85 -28.24
CA GLU A 198 31.40 19.03 -28.36
C GLU A 198 31.95 19.00 -29.79
N GLU A 199 31.08 18.79 -30.79
CA GLU A 199 31.48 18.73 -32.21
C GLU A 199 31.96 20.09 -32.73
N SER A 200 31.38 21.19 -32.23
CA SER A 200 31.84 22.56 -32.53
C SER A 200 33.19 22.90 -31.88
N ILE A 201 33.47 22.38 -30.69
CA ILE A 201 34.76 22.58 -30.00
C ILE A 201 35.87 21.75 -30.67
N GLU A 202 35.60 20.50 -31.07
CA GLU A 202 36.59 19.68 -31.79
C GLU A 202 36.97 20.28 -33.16
N THR A 203 36.00 20.87 -33.87
CA THR A 203 36.25 21.53 -35.16
C THR A 203 37.11 22.79 -35.01
N PHE A 204 36.98 23.52 -33.89
CA PHE A 204 37.77 24.72 -33.60
C PHE A 204 39.22 24.43 -33.18
N VAL A 205 39.49 23.24 -32.63
CA VAL A 205 40.83 22.81 -32.19
C VAL A 205 41.68 22.26 -33.35
N GLN A 206 41.05 21.94 -34.50
CA GLN A 206 41.69 21.39 -35.70
C GLN A 206 42.12 22.45 -36.75
N ILE A 207 41.87 23.74 -36.50
CA ILE A 207 42.26 24.88 -37.36
C ILE A 207 43.41 25.66 -36.69
#